data_AF-A0A7Y2P943-F1
#
_entry.id   AF-A0A7Y2P943-F1
#
_cell.length_a   1.000
_cell.length_b   1.000
_cell.length_c   1.000
_cell.angle_alpha   90.00
_cell.angle_beta   90.00
_cell.angle_gamma   90.00
#
_symmetry.space_group_name_H-M   'P 1'
#
loop_
_entity.id
_entity.type
_entity.pdbx_description
1 polymer ?
#
loop_
_entity_poly.entity_id
_entity_poly.type
_entity_poly.pdbx_seq_one_letter_code
_entity_poly.pdbx_strand_id
1 'polypeptide(L)'
;MDILRAVLPVFFVIAIGAAARRFRFIEEPFIDTANRLVYYLLLPALLFYKIGTSNFREAFNGPLVIGGYAATLTTFLIAFLLSRRMDITPGERGSFVQGAVRANLAYVGLPVVFSAIGDIGLL
;
A
#
# COMPACT_ATOMS: atom_id res chain seq x y z
N MET A 1 20.15 0.29 -6.36
CA MET A 1 19.53 0.12 -5.03
C MET A 1 19.00 -1.29 -4.94
N ASP A 2 19.42 -2.06 -3.95
CA ASP A 2 18.89 -3.40 -3.72
C ASP A 2 17.45 -3.30 -3.19
N ILE A 3 16.48 -3.84 -3.94
CA ILE A 3 15.05 -3.83 -3.58
C ILE A 3 14.85 -4.36 -2.14
N LEU A 4 15.62 -5.37 -1.76
CA LEU A 4 15.64 -5.93 -0.41
C LEU A 4 15.91 -4.87 0.66
N ARG A 5 16.86 -3.95 0.45
CA ARG A 5 17.21 -2.92 1.44
C ARG A 5 16.11 -1.89 1.63
N ALA A 6 15.32 -1.62 0.59
CA ALA A 6 14.18 -0.70 0.68
C ALA A 6 13.00 -1.33 1.46
N VAL A 7 12.78 -2.63 1.27
CA VAL A 7 11.60 -3.33 1.79
C VAL A 7 11.82 -3.87 3.21
N LEU A 8 13.03 -4.35 3.52
CA LEU A 8 13.37 -4.95 4.83
C LEU A 8 12.94 -4.09 6.02
N PRO A 9 13.23 -2.77 6.06
CA PRO A 9 12.93 -1.94 7.23
C PRO A 9 11.44 -1.92 7.57
N VAL A 10 10.58 -1.87 6.56
CA VAL A 10 9.13 -1.86 6.74
C VAL A 10 8.64 -3.18 7.33
N PHE A 11 9.12 -4.30 6.79
CA PHE A 11 8.77 -5.63 7.31
C PHE A 11 9.34 -5.88 8.71
N PHE A 12 10.50 -5.31 9.04
CA PHE A 12 11.03 -5.33 10.41
C PHE A 12 10.12 -4.59 11.39
N VAL A 13 9.63 -3.40 11.05
CA VAL A 13 8.67 -2.67 11.89
C VAL A 13 7.38 -3.47 12.09
N ILE A 14 6.85 -4.09 11.02
CA ILE A 14 5.69 -4.98 11.10
C ILE A 14 5.97 -6.17 12.03
N ALA A 15 7.14 -6.80 11.91
CA ALA A 15 7.53 -7.94 12.75
C ALA A 15 7.65 -7.55 14.23
N ILE A 16 8.20 -6.37 14.53
CA ILE A 16 8.26 -5.82 15.89
C ILE A 16 6.86 -5.59 16.45
N GLY A 17 5.96 -4.98 15.67
CA GLY A 17 4.57 -4.80 16.09
C GLY A 17 3.85 -6.13 16.35
N ALA A 18 4.08 -7.13 15.50
CA ALA A 18 3.54 -8.48 15.69
C ALA A 18 4.10 -9.17 16.95
N ALA A 19 5.40 -9.01 17.22
CA ALA A 19 6.02 -9.51 18.44
C ALA A 19 5.47 -8.81 19.69
N ALA A 20 5.33 -7.48 19.66
CA ALA A 20 4.76 -6.69 20.75
C ALA A 20 3.31 -7.11 21.08
N ARG A 21 2.50 -7.37 20.05
CA ARG A 21 1.15 -7.97 20.23
C ARG A 21 1.25 -9.37 20.86
N ARG A 22 2.16 -10.22 20.38
CA ARG A 22 2.35 -11.59 20.88
C ARG A 22 2.75 -11.62 22.36
N PHE A 23 3.59 -10.69 22.81
CA PHE A 23 4.00 -10.56 24.21
C PHE A 23 2.99 -9.78 25.07
N ARG A 24 1.81 -9.44 24.54
CA ARG A 24 0.78 -8.62 25.20
C ARG A 24 1.28 -7.26 25.70
N PHE A 25 2.35 -6.75 25.09
CA PHE A 25 2.82 -5.39 25.34
C PHE A 25 1.88 -4.37 24.69
N ILE A 26 1.25 -4.74 23.59
CA ILE A 26 0.21 -3.97 22.90
C ILE A 26 -1.05 -4.82 22.80
N GLU A 27 -2.17 -4.30 23.28
CA GLU A 27 -3.46 -4.98 23.26
C GLU A 27 -4.26 -4.64 21.98
N GLU A 28 -5.20 -5.53 21.63
CA GLU A 28 -6.06 -5.40 20.46
C GLU A 28 -6.90 -4.10 20.43
N PRO A 29 -7.47 -3.62 21.55
CA PRO A 29 -8.20 -2.34 21.56
C PRO A 29 -7.33 -1.13 21.19
N PHE A 30 -6.04 -1.15 21.59
CA PHE A 30 -5.11 -0.11 21.20
C PHE A 30 -4.82 -0.16 19.71
N ILE A 31 -4.60 -1.35 19.15
CA ILE A 31 -4.34 -1.54 17.72
C ILE A 31 -5.52 -1.03 16.88
N ASP A 32 -6.76 -1.33 17.29
CA ASP A 32 -7.96 -0.84 16.60
C ASP A 32 -8.06 0.69 16.65
N THR A 33 -7.84 1.28 17.84
CA THR A 33 -7.85 2.73 18.02
C THR A 33 -6.76 3.41 17.17
N ALA A 34 -5.55 2.86 17.17
CA ALA A 34 -4.43 3.37 16.39
C ALA A 34 -4.70 3.26 14.87
N ASN A 35 -5.24 2.13 14.40
CA ASN A 35 -5.61 1.95 13.00
C ASN A 35 -6.68 2.96 12.57
N ARG A 36 -7.70 3.19 13.40
CA ARG A 36 -8.74 4.18 13.13
C ARG A 36 -8.17 5.59 13.06
N LEU A 37 -7.27 5.95 13.98
CA LEU A 37 -6.57 7.23 13.94
C LEU A 37 -5.73 7.39 12.66
N VAL A 38 -4.94 6.38 12.31
CA VAL A 38 -4.09 6.40 11.11
C VAL A 38 -4.93 6.50 9.86
N TYR A 39 -5.98 5.68 9.73
CA TYR A 39 -6.81 5.61 8.53
C TYR A 39 -7.64 6.87 8.29
N TYR A 40 -8.30 7.38 9.33
CA TYR A 40 -9.25 8.49 9.17
C TYR A 40 -8.62 9.86 9.32
N LEU A 41 -7.47 9.99 10.01
CA LEU A 41 -6.87 11.30 10.29
C LEU A 41 -5.46 11.43 9.74
N LEU A 42 -4.53 10.55 10.15
CA LEU A 42 -3.11 10.76 9.85
C LEU A 42 -2.77 10.54 8.38
N LEU A 43 -3.31 9.50 7.73
CA LEU A 43 -3.10 9.24 6.31
C LEU A 43 -3.70 10.35 5.44
N PRO A 44 -4.98 10.76 5.62
CA PRO A 44 -5.51 11.90 4.88
C PRO A 44 -4.74 13.20 5.12
N ALA A 45 -4.33 13.48 6.36
CA ALA A 45 -3.53 14.67 6.68
C ALA A 45 -2.16 14.65 5.99
N LEU A 46 -1.48 13.49 5.98
CA LEU A 46 -0.22 13.31 5.28
C LEU A 46 -0.37 13.53 3.78
N LEU A 47 -1.37 12.90 3.15
CA LEU A 47 -1.63 13.04 1.72
C LEU A 47 -1.97 14.49 1.36
N PHE A 48 -2.84 15.14 2.13
CA PHE A 48 -3.20 16.53 1.90
C PHE A 48 -2.00 17.47 2.06
N TYR A 49 -1.19 17.27 3.11
CA TYR A 49 0.03 18.04 3.32
C TYR A 49 0.99 17.86 2.16
N LYS A 50 1.31 16.63 1.77
CA LYS A 50 2.25 16.34 0.68
C LYS A 50 1.77 16.89 -0.66
N ILE A 51 0.50 16.69 -1.01
CA ILE A 51 -0.09 17.25 -2.23
C ILE A 51 -0.10 18.79 -2.19
N GLY A 52 -0.48 19.39 -1.05
CA GLY A 52 -0.62 20.83 -0.90
C GLY A 52 0.71 21.59 -0.86
N THR A 53 1.79 20.96 -0.38
CA THR A 53 3.14 21.55 -0.38
C THR A 53 3.97 21.18 -1.60
N SER A 54 3.51 20.24 -2.43
CA SER A 54 4.25 19.78 -3.60
C SER A 54 4.11 20.76 -4.77
N ASN A 55 5.22 21.05 -5.45
CA ASN A 55 5.18 21.76 -6.72
C ASN A 55 4.73 20.79 -7.81
N PHE A 56 3.46 20.85 -8.19
CA PHE A 56 2.88 19.92 -9.18
C PHE A 56 3.67 19.85 -10.49
N ARG A 57 4.28 20.95 -10.95
CA ARG A 57 5.05 20.95 -12.19
C ARG A 57 6.35 20.15 -12.08
N GLU A 58 6.94 20.09 -10.88
CA GLU A 58 8.16 19.32 -10.61
C GLU A 58 7.86 17.88 -10.18
N ALA A 59 6.75 17.66 -9.46
CA ALA A 59 6.35 16.35 -8.97
C ALA A 59 5.62 15.50 -10.02
N PHE A 60 4.93 16.11 -10.98
CA PHE A 60 4.19 15.35 -11.98
C PHE A 60 5.14 14.58 -12.91
N ASN A 61 5.06 13.25 -12.81
CA ASN A 61 5.81 12.32 -13.64
C ASN A 61 4.84 11.48 -14.48
N GLY A 62 4.59 11.91 -15.72
CA GLY A 62 3.69 11.21 -16.66
C GLY A 62 4.01 9.72 -16.85
N PRO A 63 5.29 9.33 -17.04
CA PRO A 63 5.69 7.92 -17.06
C PRO A 63 5.29 7.14 -15.79
N LEU A 64 5.41 7.73 -14.60
CA LEU A 64 5.01 7.09 -13.35
C LEU A 64 3.49 6.87 -13.28
N VAL A 65 2.71 7.88 -13.70
CA VAL A 65 1.24 7.80 -13.76
C VAL A 65 0.80 6.69 -14.73
N ILE A 66 1.33 6.69 -15.95
CA ILE A 66 1.03 5.68 -16.96
C ILE A 66 1.46 4.29 -16.47
N GLY A 67 2.65 4.18 -15.86
CA GLY A 67 3.16 2.94 -15.27
C GLY A 67 2.23 2.40 -14.17
N GLY A 68 1.71 3.27 -13.30
CA GLY A 68 0.75 2.89 -12.26
C GLY A 68 -0.57 2.35 -12.83
N TYR A 69 -1.14 3.04 -13.82
CA TYR A 69 -2.35 2.57 -14.50
C TYR A 69 -2.10 1.27 -15.27
N ALA A 70 -0.97 1.15 -15.97
CA ALA A 70 -0.58 -0.06 -16.68
C ALA A 70 -0.42 -1.24 -15.73
N ALA A 71 0.29 -1.07 -14.60
CA ALA A 71 0.46 -2.11 -13.60
C ALA A 71 -0.88 -2.56 -12.99
N THR A 72 -1.78 -1.60 -12.72
CA THR A 72 -3.13 -1.89 -12.21
C THR A 72 -3.94 -2.68 -13.23
N LEU A 73 -3.95 -2.24 -14.48
CA LEU A 73 -4.67 -2.91 -15.57
C LEU A 73 -4.11 -4.30 -15.85
N THR A 74 -2.79 -4.46 -15.87
CA THR A 74 -2.13 -5.76 -16.04
C THR A 74 -2.49 -6.70 -14.89
N THR A 75 -2.47 -6.23 -13.65
CA THR A 75 -2.88 -7.02 -12.47
C THR A 75 -4.34 -7.47 -12.59
N PHE A 76 -5.22 -6.55 -12.99
CA PHE A 76 -6.63 -6.85 -13.24
C PHE A 76 -6.80 -7.93 -14.31
N LEU A 77 -6.14 -7.79 -15.45
CA LEU A 77 -6.24 -8.74 -16.57
C LEU A 77 -5.71 -10.13 -16.18
N ILE A 78 -4.58 -10.18 -15.45
CA ILE A 78 -4.01 -11.43 -14.93
C ILE A 78 -4.99 -12.08 -13.96
N ALA A 79 -5.50 -11.35 -12.97
CA ALA A 79 -6.46 -11.87 -11.99
C ALA A 79 -7.74 -12.36 -12.66
N PHE A 80 -8.27 -11.60 -13.63
CA PHE A 80 -9.46 -12.01 -14.38
C PHE A 80 -9.20 -13.29 -15.18
N LEU A 81 -8.08 -13.40 -15.89
CA LEU A 81 -7.76 -14.59 -16.67
C LEU A 81 -7.53 -15.82 -15.79
N LEU A 82 -6.83 -15.65 -14.66
CA LEU A 82 -6.62 -16.70 -13.67
C LEU A 82 -7.95 -17.16 -13.06
N SER A 83 -8.87 -16.24 -12.76
CA SER A 83 -10.19 -16.61 -12.23
C SER A 83 -11.01 -17.49 -13.19
N ARG A 84 -10.78 -17.38 -14.51
CA ARG A 84 -11.39 -18.24 -15.52
C ARG A 84 -10.73 -19.62 -15.61
N ARG A 85 -9.44 -19.71 -15.28
CA ARG A 85 -8.69 -20.98 -15.28
C ARG A 85 -8.81 -21.75 -13.96
N MET A 86 -9.09 -21.07 -12.86
CA MET A 86 -9.22 -21.66 -11.52
C MET A 86 -10.65 -22.07 -11.16
N ASP A 87 -11.56 -22.18 -12.16
CA ASP A 87 -12.98 -22.50 -11.97
C ASP A 87 -13.71 -21.64 -10.92
N ILE A 88 -13.28 -20.39 -10.72
CA ILE A 88 -13.98 -19.46 -9.83
C ILE A 88 -15.33 -19.12 -10.45
N THR A 89 -16.38 -19.32 -9.66
CA THR A 89 -17.76 -19.09 -10.10
C THR A 89 -17.96 -17.64 -10.54
N PRO A 90 -18.87 -17.36 -11.48
CA PRO A 90 -19.16 -15.99 -11.91
C PRO A 90 -19.54 -15.05 -10.75
N GLY A 91 -20.20 -15.57 -9.71
CA GLY A 91 -20.59 -14.81 -8.52
C GLY A 91 -19.41 -14.41 -7.63
N GLU A 92 -18.35 -15.22 -7.55
CA GLU A 92 -17.18 -14.96 -6.71
C GLU A 92 -16.05 -14.23 -7.46
N ARG A 93 -16.08 -14.29 -8.80
CA ARG A 93 -15.04 -13.71 -9.66
C ARG A 93 -14.82 -12.22 -9.40
N GLY A 94 -15.90 -11.46 -9.18
CA GLY A 94 -15.80 -10.04 -8.86
C GLY A 94 -14.99 -9.80 -7.59
N SER A 95 -15.29 -10.53 -6.52
CA SER A 95 -14.59 -10.45 -5.24
C SER A 95 -13.13 -10.86 -5.36
N PHE A 96 -12.84 -11.94 -6.11
CA PHE A 96 -11.47 -12.40 -6.35
C PHE A 96 -10.62 -11.33 -7.06
N VAL A 97 -11.13 -10.79 -8.16
CA VAL A 97 -10.41 -9.77 -8.95
C VAL A 97 -10.24 -8.48 -8.16
N GLN A 98 -11.26 -8.03 -7.42
CA GLN A 98 -11.16 -6.87 -6.54
C GLN A 98 -10.12 -7.07 -5.43
N GLY A 99 -10.06 -8.26 -4.83
CA GLY A 99 -9.05 -8.62 -3.84
C GLY A 99 -7.62 -8.59 -4.40
N ALA A 100 -7.44 -9.03 -5.65
CA ALA A 100 -6.14 -9.01 -6.31
C ALA A 100 -5.66 -7.60 -6.67
N VAL A 101 -6.57 -6.69 -7.00
CA VAL A 101 -6.24 -5.32 -7.46
C VAL A 101 -6.11 -4.33 -6.30
N ARG A 102 -6.81 -4.52 -5.17
CA ARG A 102 -6.69 -3.65 -3.98
C ARG A 102 -5.40 -3.93 -3.20
N ALA A 103 -4.29 -3.40 -3.71
CA ALA A 103 -3.01 -3.41 -2.99
C ALA A 103 -3.05 -2.53 -1.74
N ASN A 104 -2.26 -2.90 -0.72
CA ASN A 104 -2.10 -2.11 0.51
C ASN A 104 -1.08 -0.95 0.29
N LEU A 105 -1.42 -0.06 -0.63
CA LEU A 105 -0.55 1.05 -1.03
C LEU A 105 -0.33 2.05 0.11
N ALA A 106 -1.34 2.26 0.96
CA ALA A 106 -1.25 3.22 2.05
C ALA A 106 -0.38 2.73 3.22
N TYR A 107 -0.62 1.51 3.74
CA TYR A 107 0.11 1.01 4.91
C TYR A 107 1.44 0.36 4.57
N VAL A 108 1.61 -0.18 3.36
CA VAL A 108 2.87 -0.86 2.95
C VAL A 108 3.55 -0.10 1.83
N GLY A 109 2.82 0.34 0.81
CA GLY A 109 3.39 1.05 -0.33
C GLY A 109 4.11 2.34 0.06
N LEU A 110 3.43 3.25 0.77
CA LEU A 110 4.01 4.55 1.18
C LEU A 110 5.27 4.38 2.05
N PRO A 111 5.28 3.53 3.12
CA PRO A 111 6.51 3.32 3.89
C PRO A 111 7.64 2.68 3.09
N VAL A 112 7.33 1.76 2.17
CA VAL A 112 8.37 1.13 1.32
C VAL A 112 8.99 2.16 0.38
N VAL A 113 8.17 2.99 -0.25
CA VAL A 113 8.65 4.05 -1.14
C VAL A 113 9.44 5.10 -0.37
N PHE A 114 8.97 5.50 0.81
CA PHE A 114 9.71 6.40 1.70
C PHE A 114 11.05 5.80 2.15
N SER A 115 11.08 4.51 2.51
CA SER A 115 12.31 3.79 2.85
C SER A 115 13.28 3.70 1.66
N ALA A 116 12.76 3.58 0.43
CA ALA A 116 13.57 3.44 -0.78
C ALA A 116 14.24 4.75 -1.23
N ILE A 117 13.46 5.84 -1.25
CA ILE A 117 13.84 7.10 -1.91
C ILE A 117 13.55 8.36 -1.07
N GLY A 118 13.19 8.18 0.20
CA GLY A 118 12.93 9.27 1.14
C GLY A 118 11.67 10.07 0.80
N ASP A 119 11.65 11.34 1.21
CA ASP A 119 10.52 12.25 1.00
C ASP A 119 10.14 12.45 -0.46
N ILE A 120 11.08 12.27 -1.39
CA ILE A 120 10.83 12.36 -2.84
C ILE A 120 9.78 11.35 -3.28
N GLY A 121 9.73 10.18 -2.64
CA GLY A 121 8.74 9.15 -2.96
C GLY A 121 7.35 9.40 -2.38
N LEU A 122 7.18 10.44 -1.57
CA LEU A 122 5.90 10.85 -1.02
C LEU A 122 5.33 12.10 -1.72
N LEU A 123 6.03 12.62 -2.74
CA LEU A 123 5.63 13.75 -3.57
C LEU A 123 4.99 13.28 -4.87
#